data_AF-A0A536N0R6-F1
#
_entry.id   AF-A0A536N0R6-F1
#
_cell.length_a   1.000
_cell.length_b   1.000
_cell.length_c   1.000
_cell.angle_alpha   90.00
_cell.angle_beta   90.00
_cell.angle_gamma   90.00
#
_symmetry.space_group_name_H-M   'P 1'
#
loop_
_entity.id
_entity.type
_entity.pdbx_description
1 polymer ?
#
loop_
_entity_poly.entity_id
_entity_poly.type
_entity_poly.pdbx_seq_one_letter_code
_entity_poly.pdbx_strand_id
1 'polypeptide(L)'
;MKVDPYLQRPNSIMEPEVQEGELGTLVNSPEFARIVDRFQATTGLRLQVFDLEAHPLTPVEEYPRYCRLLQERKACPLYYDPEFLKRGEETIAVCKSGVGHFVAPVRDEKEVQIGAVLGPAVKSGPNSVEEFAELAFKLKIFPDELIQAADAVQEHDAEKLLGAGELVSVGLTLLAEMQAKERVSHALRRLQSEIAESNAQMLSQHIVDAVLYLTRADYALVLMMDDNGSDLASGYDQPVPDALVEAKRRLVEGIAEWVKHADRTVTVPDISKSAWSRYLTDDAVKTGSIVGVPIPEQRGTSTFGAIVVGFDRAREELEEPLTAMQSFVTEGLYALVIGRKLIQAEQLALLDTQSGAYSQRFLEDLLENEISRASRHNHDLAVVLFEIETYEVLRGKYGEAGLGRILREFVGVIRAKTRRVNTLARIRDGRFCLVIPEADRAVAIRQAERLRPALEEHPYAAMQNGDIVRLSVDTGVAVSERGKDDRTALLAQALHSLEQSRTERRVRSFQP
;
A
#
# COMPACT_ATOMS: atom_id res chain seq x y z
N MET A 1 -10.90 33.27 26.14
CA MET A 1 -12.08 32.54 26.67
C MET A 1 -12.37 31.40 25.71
N LYS A 2 -12.03 30.16 26.09
CA LYS A 2 -12.51 28.97 25.38
C LYS A 2 -14.01 28.88 25.67
N VAL A 3 -14.83 28.87 24.64
CA VAL A 3 -16.26 28.63 24.74
C VAL A 3 -16.43 27.16 25.13
N ASP A 4 -17.10 26.92 26.25
CA ASP A 4 -17.47 25.59 26.71
C ASP A 4 -18.40 24.94 25.66
N PRO A 5 -18.04 23.80 25.04
CA PRO A 5 -18.88 23.16 24.03
C PRO A 5 -20.25 22.73 24.59
N TYR A 6 -20.38 22.57 25.91
CA TYR A 6 -21.63 22.25 26.60
C TYR A 6 -22.58 23.46 26.80
N LEU A 7 -22.26 24.63 26.25
CA LEU A 7 -23.06 25.86 26.33
C LEU A 7 -23.93 26.13 25.09
N GLN A 8 -24.08 25.18 24.16
CA GLN A 8 -25.14 25.28 23.16
C GLN A 8 -26.50 24.99 23.80
N ARG A 9 -27.48 25.84 23.50
CA ARG A 9 -28.77 25.98 24.19
C ARG A 9 -29.57 24.66 24.17
N PRO A 10 -30.21 24.22 25.28
CA PRO A 10 -30.95 22.96 25.34
C PRO A 10 -32.32 22.98 24.62
N ASN A 11 -32.51 23.84 23.62
CA ASN A 11 -33.78 24.04 22.91
C ASN A 11 -33.69 23.93 21.37
N SER A 12 -32.57 23.44 20.82
CA SER A 12 -32.46 23.10 19.40
C SER A 12 -32.11 21.63 19.25
N ILE A 13 -32.82 20.95 18.34
CA ILE A 13 -32.47 19.62 17.82
C ILE A 13 -30.96 19.63 17.55
N MET A 14 -30.18 18.79 18.23
CA MET A 14 -28.76 18.64 17.91
C MET A 14 -28.69 17.97 16.52
N GLU A 15 -28.23 18.72 15.52
CA GLU A 15 -27.97 18.15 14.21
C GLU A 15 -26.78 17.17 14.34
N PRO A 16 -26.87 15.97 13.73
CA PRO A 16 -25.79 15.00 13.81
C PRO A 16 -24.52 15.58 13.17
N GLU A 17 -23.41 15.55 13.90
CA GLU A 17 -22.10 15.84 13.32
C GLU A 17 -21.65 14.62 12.50
N VAL A 18 -21.24 14.85 11.25
CA VAL A 18 -20.63 13.81 10.42
C VAL A 18 -19.25 13.52 10.97
N GLN A 19 -19.11 12.48 11.79
CA GLN A 19 -17.80 11.99 12.20
C GLN A 19 -17.18 11.09 11.12
N GLU A 20 -15.95 11.42 10.72
CA GLU A 20 -15.07 10.51 9.97
C GLU A 20 -14.62 9.37 10.90
N GLY A 21 -14.92 8.12 10.55
CA GLY A 21 -14.56 6.97 11.38
C GLY A 21 -15.37 5.70 11.08
N GLU A 22 -15.03 4.59 11.76
CA GLU A 22 -15.74 3.31 11.63
C GLU A 22 -17.21 3.43 12.03
N LEU A 23 -17.49 4.09 13.17
CA LEU A 23 -18.86 4.29 13.66
C LEU A 23 -19.72 5.11 12.69
N GLY A 24 -19.17 6.17 12.10
CA GLY A 24 -19.87 6.97 11.08
C GLY A 24 -20.15 6.20 9.79
N THR A 25 -19.23 5.33 9.37
CA THR A 25 -19.42 4.47 8.18
C THR A 25 -20.50 3.42 8.43
N LEU A 26 -20.53 2.86 9.65
CA LEU A 26 -21.53 1.89 10.10
C LEU A 26 -22.94 2.49 10.08
N VAL A 27 -23.14 3.65 10.73
CA VAL A 27 -24.45 4.31 10.86
C VAL A 27 -25.06 4.70 9.51
N ASN A 28 -24.23 5.02 8.53
CA ASN A 28 -24.69 5.39 7.19
C ASN A 28 -24.94 4.19 6.26
N SER A 29 -24.77 2.95 6.74
CA SER A 29 -24.99 1.75 5.92
C SER A 29 -26.49 1.39 5.75
N PRO A 30 -26.92 0.90 4.57
CA PRO A 30 -28.27 0.40 4.36
C PRO A 30 -28.66 -0.72 5.33
N GLU A 31 -27.70 -1.52 5.76
CA GLU A 31 -27.90 -2.61 6.69
C GLU A 31 -28.14 -2.12 8.11
N PHE A 32 -27.44 -1.07 8.55
CA PHE A 32 -27.71 -0.41 9.83
C PHE A 32 -29.14 0.12 9.87
N ALA A 33 -29.60 0.77 8.80
CA ALA A 33 -30.98 1.23 8.68
C ALA A 33 -31.99 0.08 8.86
N ARG A 34 -31.72 -1.11 8.27
CA ARG A 34 -32.57 -2.29 8.44
C ARG A 34 -32.59 -2.84 9.87
N ILE A 35 -31.46 -2.74 10.60
CA ILE A 35 -31.38 -3.14 12.01
C ILE A 35 -32.25 -2.21 12.85
N VAL A 36 -32.12 -0.89 12.64
CA VAL A 36 -32.92 0.12 13.35
C VAL A 36 -34.42 -0.04 13.04
N ASP A 37 -34.78 -0.23 11.77
CA ASP A 37 -36.18 -0.45 11.36
C ASP A 37 -36.79 -1.69 12.02
N ARG A 38 -36.00 -2.78 12.13
CA ARG A 38 -36.46 -4.01 12.78
C ARG A 38 -36.63 -3.81 14.29
N PHE A 39 -35.72 -3.10 14.94
CA PHE A 39 -35.85 -2.76 16.36
C PHE A 39 -37.09 -1.91 16.59
N GLN A 40 -37.31 -0.88 15.75
CA GLN A 40 -38.50 -0.02 15.83
C GLN A 40 -39.79 -0.81 15.59
N ALA A 41 -39.81 -1.72 14.62
CA ALA A 41 -40.98 -2.57 14.38
C ALA A 41 -41.30 -3.50 15.57
N THR A 42 -40.29 -3.92 16.33
CA THR A 42 -40.43 -4.87 17.45
C THR A 42 -40.81 -4.19 18.77
N THR A 43 -40.25 -3.01 19.02
CA THR A 43 -40.35 -2.31 20.31
C THR A 43 -41.23 -1.06 20.25
N GLY A 44 -41.45 -0.49 19.06
CA GLY A 44 -42.06 0.82 18.85
C GLY A 44 -41.11 2.00 19.11
N LEU A 45 -39.86 1.73 19.50
CA LEU A 45 -38.88 2.74 19.89
C LEU A 45 -37.84 2.96 18.80
N ARG A 46 -37.35 4.20 18.66
CA ARG A 46 -36.23 4.51 17.77
C ARG A 46 -34.91 4.47 18.51
N LEU A 47 -33.90 3.94 17.85
CA LEU A 47 -32.53 3.92 18.35
C LEU A 47 -31.78 5.17 17.92
N GLN A 48 -30.90 5.63 18.79
CA GLN A 48 -29.95 6.69 18.54
C GLN A 48 -28.54 6.15 18.69
N VAL A 49 -27.56 6.70 17.98
CA VAL A 49 -26.16 6.31 18.11
C VAL A 49 -25.36 7.48 18.67
N PHE A 50 -24.53 7.19 19.65
CA PHE A 50 -23.61 8.13 20.27
C PHE A 50 -22.19 7.58 20.20
N ASP A 51 -21.22 8.48 20.02
CA ASP A 51 -19.83 8.16 20.33
C ASP A 51 -19.63 8.08 21.87
N LEU A 52 -18.43 7.69 22.30
CA LEU A 52 -18.11 7.60 23.74
C LEU A 52 -17.99 8.96 24.43
N GLU A 53 -18.04 10.07 23.69
CA GLU A 53 -18.00 11.45 24.20
C GLU A 53 -19.41 12.07 24.28
N ALA A 54 -20.46 11.27 24.02
CA ALA A 54 -21.87 11.65 24.01
C ALA A 54 -22.27 12.63 22.88
N HIS A 55 -21.56 12.60 21.75
CA HIS A 55 -22.01 13.24 20.52
C HIS A 55 -22.97 12.32 19.74
N PRO A 56 -24.16 12.81 19.36
CA PRO A 56 -25.11 12.01 18.58
C PRO A 56 -24.70 11.92 17.10
N LEU A 57 -24.67 10.71 16.55
CA LEU A 57 -24.44 10.43 15.11
C LEU A 57 -25.74 10.25 14.33
N THR A 58 -26.86 10.07 15.02
CA THR A 58 -28.21 9.98 14.44
C THR A 58 -29.08 11.12 14.97
N PRO A 59 -30.10 11.58 14.21
CA PRO A 59 -31.02 12.60 14.70
C PRO A 59 -31.65 12.24 16.05
N VAL A 60 -31.61 13.18 16.98
CA VAL A 60 -32.18 13.03 18.32
C VAL A 60 -33.65 13.45 18.30
N GLU A 61 -34.55 12.60 18.81
CA GLU A 61 -35.97 12.91 18.98
C GLU A 61 -36.23 13.84 20.19
N GLU A 62 -37.46 14.35 20.35
CA GLU A 62 -37.79 15.25 21.45
C GLU A 62 -37.69 14.53 22.82
N TYR A 63 -36.83 15.03 23.70
CA TYR A 63 -36.62 14.45 25.01
C TYR A 63 -37.86 14.58 25.93
N PRO A 64 -38.24 13.50 26.66
CA PRO A 64 -39.24 13.59 27.71
C PRO A 64 -38.93 14.72 28.70
N ARG A 65 -39.96 15.31 29.31
CA ARG A 65 -39.80 16.41 30.28
C ARG A 65 -38.79 16.05 31.39
N TYR A 66 -38.79 14.79 31.83
CA TYR A 66 -37.83 14.27 32.79
C TYR A 66 -36.38 14.47 32.35
N CYS A 67 -36.03 14.02 31.14
CA CYS A 67 -34.69 14.17 30.57
C CYS A 67 -34.28 15.64 30.43
N ARG A 68 -35.20 16.51 29.98
CA ARG A 68 -34.96 17.96 29.88
C ARG A 68 -34.64 18.59 31.22
N LEU A 69 -35.40 18.26 32.27
CA LEU A 69 -35.13 18.76 33.63
C LEU A 69 -33.73 18.37 34.12
N LEU A 70 -33.26 17.15 33.82
CA LEU A 70 -31.90 16.73 34.14
C LEU A 70 -30.84 17.47 33.31
N GLN A 71 -31.07 17.64 32.01
CA GLN A 71 -30.14 18.32 31.10
C GLN A 71 -29.97 19.80 31.45
N GLU A 72 -31.08 20.53 31.67
CA GLU A 72 -31.09 21.94 32.06
C GLU A 72 -30.31 22.20 33.36
N ARG A 73 -30.28 21.21 34.26
CA ARG A 73 -29.59 21.29 35.55
C ARG A 73 -28.22 20.63 35.54
N LYS A 74 -27.69 20.27 34.36
CA LYS A 74 -26.39 19.61 34.17
C LYS A 74 -26.22 18.32 34.99
N ALA A 75 -27.29 17.54 35.10
CA ALA A 75 -27.36 16.33 35.91
C ALA A 75 -27.81 15.10 35.10
N CYS A 76 -27.89 15.21 33.78
CA CYS A 76 -28.19 14.09 32.89
C CYS A 76 -26.96 13.17 32.80
N PRO A 77 -27.05 11.90 33.26
CA PRO A 77 -25.90 10.99 33.20
C PRO A 77 -25.35 10.81 31.78
N LEU A 78 -26.20 10.77 30.75
CA LEU A 78 -25.79 10.64 29.36
C LEU A 78 -24.72 11.68 28.93
N TYR A 79 -24.85 12.93 29.38
CA TYR A 79 -23.97 14.02 28.95
C TYR A 79 -22.92 14.42 29.98
N TYR A 80 -23.15 14.07 31.25
CA TYR A 80 -22.35 14.56 32.37
C TYR A 80 -21.71 13.43 33.20
N ASP A 81 -21.90 12.17 32.80
CA ASP A 81 -21.21 11.00 33.35
C ASP A 81 -20.51 10.23 32.22
N PRO A 82 -19.16 10.29 32.12
CA PRO A 82 -18.40 9.65 31.04
C PRO A 82 -18.48 8.12 31.08
N GLU A 83 -18.96 7.53 32.18
CA GLU A 83 -19.12 6.09 32.32
C GLU A 83 -20.53 5.62 31.91
N PHE A 84 -21.46 6.54 31.63
CA PHE A 84 -22.83 6.18 31.28
C PHE A 84 -22.90 5.31 30.01
N LEU A 85 -22.15 5.70 28.98
CA LEU A 85 -22.09 5.02 27.69
C LEU A 85 -21.12 3.82 27.67
N LYS A 86 -20.12 3.80 28.56
CA LYS A 86 -19.08 2.75 28.60
C LYS A 86 -19.57 1.51 29.35
N ARG A 87 -20.46 0.77 28.72
CA ARG A 87 -21.07 -0.45 29.27
C ARG A 87 -20.58 -1.66 28.50
N GLY A 88 -20.09 -2.67 29.23
CA GLY A 88 -19.59 -3.90 28.64
C GLY A 88 -20.67 -4.85 28.12
N GLU A 89 -21.94 -4.60 28.37
CA GLU A 89 -23.06 -5.47 27.95
C GLU A 89 -24.30 -4.61 27.72
N GLU A 90 -25.26 -5.14 26.97
CA GLU A 90 -26.57 -4.54 26.77
C GLU A 90 -27.26 -4.39 28.11
N THR A 91 -27.65 -3.17 28.46
CA THR A 91 -28.20 -2.89 29.78
C THR A 91 -29.25 -1.79 29.76
N ILE A 92 -30.11 -1.78 30.79
CA ILE A 92 -30.92 -0.61 31.11
C ILE A 92 -30.08 0.27 32.04
N ALA A 93 -29.43 1.28 31.46
CA ALA A 93 -28.67 2.27 32.20
C ALA A 93 -29.62 3.20 32.95
N VAL A 94 -29.78 2.94 34.25
CA VAL A 94 -30.71 3.68 35.11
C VAL A 94 -30.20 5.10 35.35
N CYS A 95 -31.01 6.09 34.99
CA CYS A 95 -30.80 7.49 35.32
C CYS A 95 -31.18 7.76 36.78
N LYS A 96 -32.39 7.35 37.18
CA LYS A 96 -32.86 7.37 38.58
C LYS A 96 -34.12 6.53 38.76
N SER A 97 -34.27 5.86 39.90
CA SER A 97 -35.55 5.30 40.40
C SER A 97 -36.41 4.61 39.33
N GLY A 98 -35.82 3.69 38.55
CA GLY A 98 -36.55 2.94 37.53
C GLY A 98 -36.76 3.64 36.20
N VAL A 99 -36.25 4.85 35.99
CA VAL A 99 -36.17 5.51 34.67
C VAL A 99 -34.74 5.39 34.14
N GLY A 100 -34.58 4.90 32.91
CA GLY A 100 -33.27 4.69 32.30
C GLY A 100 -33.31 4.61 30.78
N HIS A 101 -32.15 4.43 30.18
CA HIS A 101 -32.00 4.21 28.74
C HIS A 101 -31.59 2.76 28.48
N PHE A 102 -32.13 2.19 27.41
CA PHE A 102 -31.47 1.03 26.81
C PHE A 102 -30.12 1.50 26.23
N VAL A 103 -29.05 0.78 26.56
CA VAL A 103 -27.69 1.05 26.06
C VAL A 103 -27.11 -0.25 25.55
N ALA A 104 -26.74 -0.31 24.27
CA ALA A 104 -25.95 -1.39 23.70
C ALA A 104 -24.58 -0.87 23.25
N PRO A 105 -23.48 -1.50 23.63
CA PRO A 105 -22.18 -1.14 23.10
C PRO A 105 -22.13 -1.42 21.59
N VAL A 106 -21.56 -0.49 20.83
CA VAL A 106 -21.12 -0.76 19.46
C VAL A 106 -19.64 -1.08 19.54
N ARG A 107 -19.27 -2.24 19.03
CA ARG A 107 -17.89 -2.72 19.06
C ARG A 107 -17.30 -2.80 17.68
N ASP A 108 -16.00 -2.62 17.64
CA ASP A 108 -15.20 -2.97 16.47
C ASP A 108 -14.93 -4.49 16.44
N GLU A 109 -14.16 -4.91 15.44
CA GLU A 109 -13.71 -6.28 15.21
C GLU A 109 -12.84 -6.89 16.33
N LYS A 110 -12.43 -6.10 17.33
CA LYS A 110 -11.61 -6.54 18.47
C LYS A 110 -12.37 -6.54 19.79
N GLU A 111 -13.69 -6.40 19.72
CA GLU A 111 -14.57 -6.22 20.87
C GLU A 111 -14.33 -4.90 21.65
N VAL A 112 -13.60 -3.93 21.07
CA VAL A 112 -13.41 -2.62 21.69
C VAL A 112 -14.64 -1.78 21.43
N GLN A 113 -15.20 -1.20 22.49
CA GLN A 113 -16.37 -0.34 22.36
C GLN A 113 -15.98 0.98 21.67
N ILE A 114 -16.52 1.23 20.49
CA ILE A 114 -16.29 2.46 19.70
C ILE A 114 -17.46 3.44 19.80
N GLY A 115 -18.59 3.01 20.35
CA GLY A 115 -19.76 3.85 20.58
C GLY A 115 -20.85 3.10 21.33
N ALA A 116 -22.04 3.66 21.35
CA ALA A 116 -23.21 3.01 21.92
C ALA A 116 -24.48 3.36 21.16
N VAL A 117 -25.34 2.36 21.04
CA VAL A 117 -26.73 2.52 20.63
C VAL A 117 -27.56 2.80 21.87
N LEU A 118 -28.29 3.90 21.85
CA LEU A 118 -29.20 4.35 22.89
C LEU A 118 -30.66 4.19 22.47
N GLY A 119 -31.47 3.60 23.33
CA GLY A 119 -32.92 3.76 23.27
C GLY A 119 -33.37 5.09 23.90
N PRO A 120 -34.63 5.49 23.70
CA PRO A 120 -35.20 6.60 24.44
C PRO A 120 -35.28 6.27 25.93
N ALA A 121 -35.50 7.29 26.76
CA ALA A 121 -35.74 7.05 28.18
C ALA A 121 -37.03 6.26 28.36
N VAL A 122 -36.96 5.18 29.12
CA VAL A 122 -38.07 4.30 29.45
C VAL A 122 -38.19 4.14 30.96
N LYS A 123 -39.41 3.88 31.41
CA LYS A 123 -39.69 3.48 32.78
C LYS A 123 -39.71 1.95 32.84
N SER A 124 -38.80 1.38 33.63
CA SER A 124 -38.59 -0.06 33.82
C SER A 124 -38.87 -0.53 35.24
N GLY A 125 -39.31 0.37 36.14
CA GLY A 125 -39.59 0.03 37.54
C GLY A 125 -40.32 1.15 38.30
N PRO A 126 -40.68 0.89 39.57
CA PRO A 126 -41.40 1.85 40.39
C PRO A 126 -40.49 3.01 40.85
N ASN A 127 -41.09 4.19 40.97
CA ASN A 127 -40.42 5.40 41.44
C ASN A 127 -40.24 5.37 42.97
N SER A 128 -39.01 5.58 43.46
CA SER A 128 -38.73 5.79 44.89
C SER A 128 -38.86 7.26 45.25
N VAL A 129 -39.80 7.59 46.15
CA VAL A 129 -40.05 8.96 46.61
C VAL A 129 -38.83 9.54 47.33
N GLU A 130 -38.15 8.74 48.15
CA GLU A 130 -36.94 9.16 48.88
C GLU A 130 -35.82 9.53 47.91
N GLU A 131 -35.53 8.66 46.95
CA GLU A 131 -34.49 8.90 45.95
C GLU A 131 -34.78 10.10 45.04
N PHE A 132 -36.05 10.31 44.68
CA PHE A 132 -36.44 11.49 43.90
C PHE A 132 -36.42 12.75 44.74
N ALA A 133 -36.75 12.70 46.03
CA ALA A 133 -36.64 13.85 46.92
C ALA A 133 -35.18 14.31 47.08
N GLU A 134 -34.24 13.36 47.23
CA GLU A 134 -32.81 13.66 47.26
C GLU A 134 -32.31 14.28 45.95
N LEU A 135 -32.69 13.70 44.82
CA LEU A 135 -32.32 14.23 43.51
C LEU A 135 -32.93 15.63 43.30
N ALA A 136 -34.22 15.80 43.58
CA ALA A 136 -34.93 17.07 43.47
C ALA A 136 -34.29 18.17 44.33
N PHE A 137 -33.84 17.84 45.55
CA PHE A 137 -33.12 18.78 46.41
C PHE A 137 -31.79 19.23 45.78
N LYS A 138 -31.00 18.29 45.24
CA LYS A 138 -29.75 18.61 44.52
C LYS A 138 -30.02 19.48 43.29
N LEU A 139 -31.08 19.17 42.55
CA LEU A 139 -31.46 19.89 41.34
C LEU A 139 -32.17 21.20 41.61
N LYS A 140 -32.60 21.49 42.85
CA LYS A 140 -33.46 22.62 43.22
C LYS A 140 -34.76 22.63 42.38
N ILE A 141 -35.42 21.48 42.34
CA ILE A 141 -36.74 21.25 41.73
C ILE A 141 -37.66 20.74 42.84
N PHE A 142 -38.96 21.03 42.75
CA PHE A 142 -39.90 20.47 43.71
C PHE A 142 -40.08 18.95 43.46
N PRO A 143 -40.02 18.07 44.47
CA PRO A 143 -40.05 16.62 44.25
C PRO A 143 -41.22 16.12 43.39
N ASP A 144 -42.43 16.65 43.60
CA ASP A 144 -43.62 16.25 42.83
C ASP A 144 -43.47 16.55 41.34
N GLU A 145 -42.80 17.65 40.97
CA GLU A 145 -42.57 17.98 39.56
C GLU A 145 -41.66 16.94 38.89
N LEU A 146 -40.61 16.50 39.59
CA LEU A 146 -39.68 15.52 39.07
C LEU A 146 -40.32 14.12 38.98
N ILE A 147 -41.12 13.74 39.99
CA ILE A 147 -41.85 12.47 40.01
C ILE A 147 -42.91 12.44 38.91
N GLN A 148 -43.70 13.50 38.74
CA GLN A 148 -44.68 13.60 37.64
C GLN A 148 -44.01 13.52 36.27
N ALA A 149 -42.85 14.16 36.11
CA ALA A 149 -42.09 14.07 34.87
C ALA A 149 -41.57 12.65 34.61
N ALA A 150 -41.12 11.94 35.65
CA ALA A 150 -40.68 10.55 35.57
C ALA A 150 -41.85 9.58 35.28
N ASP A 151 -43.02 9.79 35.88
CA ASP A 151 -44.23 9.00 35.63
C ASP A 151 -44.80 9.18 34.23
N ALA A 152 -44.51 10.30 33.57
CA ALA A 152 -44.87 10.54 32.18
C ALA A 152 -43.93 9.87 31.16
N VAL A 153 -42.81 9.26 31.61
CA VAL A 153 -41.92 8.49 30.74
C VAL A 153 -42.60 7.17 30.37
N GLN A 154 -42.49 6.79 29.09
CA GLN A 154 -43.15 5.59 28.57
C GLN A 154 -42.66 4.32 29.28
N GLU A 155 -43.60 3.52 29.77
CA GLU A 155 -43.33 2.25 30.41
C GLU A 155 -43.08 1.16 29.36
N HIS A 156 -42.00 0.41 29.53
CA HIS A 156 -41.64 -0.70 28.67
C HIS A 156 -41.12 -1.88 29.49
N ASP A 157 -41.40 -3.08 28.98
CA ASP A 157 -40.84 -4.32 29.52
C ASP A 157 -39.32 -4.35 29.28
N ALA A 158 -38.57 -4.31 30.37
CA ALA A 158 -37.11 -4.32 30.35
C ALA A 158 -36.54 -5.58 29.68
N GLU A 159 -37.15 -6.74 29.89
CA GLU A 159 -36.69 -8.01 29.32
C GLU A 159 -36.86 -8.01 27.81
N LYS A 160 -38.00 -7.46 27.32
CA LYS A 160 -38.26 -7.29 25.89
C LYS A 160 -37.29 -6.31 25.23
N LEU A 161 -36.92 -5.23 25.92
CA LEU A 161 -35.96 -4.25 25.40
C LEU A 161 -34.54 -4.81 25.34
N LEU A 162 -34.11 -5.54 26.37
CA LEU A 162 -32.81 -6.19 26.40
C LEU A 162 -32.70 -7.25 25.29
N GLY A 163 -33.70 -8.11 25.12
CA GLY A 163 -33.68 -9.12 24.04
C GLY A 163 -33.70 -8.51 22.63
N ALA A 164 -34.43 -7.41 22.41
CA ALA A 164 -34.36 -6.67 21.15
C ALA A 164 -32.99 -5.97 20.97
N GLY A 165 -32.37 -5.58 22.07
CA GLY A 165 -31.05 -4.99 22.16
C GLY A 165 -29.92 -5.93 21.77
N GLU A 166 -29.95 -7.17 22.26
CA GLU A 166 -29.01 -8.23 21.89
C GLU A 166 -29.00 -8.45 20.37
N LEU A 167 -30.17 -8.47 19.73
CA LEU A 167 -30.29 -8.62 18.28
C LEU A 167 -29.65 -7.46 17.50
N VAL A 168 -29.76 -6.24 18.03
CA VAL A 168 -29.14 -5.05 17.44
C VAL A 168 -27.62 -5.13 17.57
N SER A 169 -27.13 -5.42 18.78
CA SER A 169 -25.71 -5.59 19.05
C SER A 169 -25.07 -6.64 18.16
N VAL A 170 -25.63 -7.86 18.11
CA VAL A 170 -25.19 -8.93 17.21
C VAL A 170 -25.22 -8.49 15.75
N GLY A 171 -26.28 -7.79 15.33
CA GLY A 171 -26.38 -7.26 13.97
C GLY A 171 -25.27 -6.26 13.64
N LEU A 172 -24.91 -5.38 14.57
CA LEU A 172 -23.87 -4.37 14.36
C LEU A 172 -22.48 -4.97 14.29
N THR A 173 -22.19 -5.94 15.16
CA THR A 173 -20.94 -6.72 15.10
C THR A 173 -20.81 -7.41 13.74
N LEU A 174 -21.87 -8.10 13.29
CA LEU A 174 -21.86 -8.76 11.97
C LEU A 174 -21.66 -7.78 10.81
N LEU A 175 -22.20 -6.56 10.90
CA LEU A 175 -22.00 -5.54 9.87
C LEU A 175 -20.57 -5.00 9.83
N ALA A 176 -19.96 -4.76 10.99
CA ALA A 176 -18.57 -4.37 11.06
C ALA A 176 -17.66 -5.44 10.42
N GLU A 177 -17.87 -6.71 10.78
CA GLU A 177 -17.16 -7.85 10.17
C GLU A 177 -17.37 -7.95 8.65
N MET A 178 -18.61 -7.78 8.19
CA MET A 178 -18.94 -7.82 6.75
C MET A 178 -18.21 -6.72 5.97
N GLN A 179 -18.20 -5.49 6.48
CA GLN A 179 -17.52 -4.36 5.83
C GLN A 179 -16.00 -4.56 5.76
N ALA A 180 -15.38 -5.09 6.82
CA ALA A 180 -13.96 -5.44 6.81
C ALA A 180 -13.64 -6.49 5.74
N LYS A 181 -14.44 -7.55 5.66
CA LYS A 181 -14.27 -8.61 4.66
C LYS A 181 -14.48 -8.12 3.23
N GLU A 182 -15.46 -7.25 2.99
CA GLU A 182 -15.68 -6.65 1.67
C GLU A 182 -14.50 -5.79 1.21
N ARG A 183 -13.88 -5.01 2.11
CA ARG A 183 -12.66 -4.23 1.81
C ARG A 183 -11.55 -5.15 1.28
N VAL A 184 -11.26 -6.25 1.98
CA VAL A 184 -10.23 -7.25 1.59
C VAL A 184 -10.56 -7.84 0.21
N SER A 185 -11.79 -8.35 0.03
CA SER A 185 -12.22 -8.92 -1.25
C SER A 185 -12.13 -7.92 -2.41
N HIS A 186 -12.48 -6.66 -2.19
CA HIS A 186 -12.39 -5.62 -3.21
C HIS A 186 -10.93 -5.33 -3.62
N ALA A 187 -10.04 -5.15 -2.64
CA ALA A 187 -8.62 -4.93 -2.89
C ALA A 187 -7.99 -6.10 -3.67
N LEU A 188 -8.33 -7.34 -3.31
CA LEU A 188 -7.84 -8.53 -4.01
C LEU A 188 -8.29 -8.62 -5.46
N ARG A 189 -9.57 -8.34 -5.75
CA ARG A 189 -10.07 -8.35 -7.14
C ARG A 189 -9.37 -7.30 -7.99
N ARG A 190 -9.15 -6.11 -7.44
CA ARG A 190 -8.44 -5.04 -8.13
C ARG A 190 -7.00 -5.47 -8.46
N LEU A 191 -6.28 -5.99 -7.47
CA LEU A 191 -4.93 -6.50 -7.64
C LEU A 191 -4.85 -7.64 -8.66
N GLN A 192 -5.81 -8.57 -8.66
CA GLN A 192 -5.88 -9.65 -9.65
C GLN A 192 -6.12 -9.14 -11.08
N SER A 193 -6.97 -8.13 -11.25
CA SER A 193 -7.19 -7.49 -12.54
C SER A 193 -5.92 -6.77 -13.04
N GLU A 194 -5.22 -6.10 -12.12
CA GLU A 194 -3.99 -5.36 -12.43
C GLU A 194 -2.84 -6.34 -12.79
N ILE A 195 -2.70 -7.48 -12.11
CA ILE A 195 -1.68 -8.51 -12.44
C ILE A 195 -1.75 -8.98 -13.90
N ALA A 196 -2.95 -9.10 -14.47
CA ALA A 196 -3.12 -9.61 -15.84
C ALA A 196 -2.53 -8.66 -16.91
N GLU A 197 -2.38 -7.38 -16.59
CA GLU A 197 -1.95 -6.33 -17.52
C GLU A 197 -0.61 -5.67 -17.11
N SER A 198 -0.02 -6.11 -15.99
CA SER A 198 1.08 -5.42 -15.32
C SER A 198 2.43 -6.11 -15.49
N ASN A 199 3.51 -5.32 -15.41
CA ASN A 199 4.89 -5.82 -15.36
C ASN A 199 5.41 -5.85 -13.92
N ALA A 200 6.60 -6.39 -13.70
CA ALA A 200 7.16 -6.59 -12.36
C ALA A 200 7.21 -5.34 -11.47
N GLN A 201 7.55 -4.19 -12.06
CA GLN A 201 7.67 -2.93 -11.34
C GLN A 201 6.29 -2.47 -10.84
N MET A 202 5.29 -2.53 -11.73
CA MET A 202 3.95 -2.05 -11.47
C MET A 202 3.20 -2.93 -10.46
N LEU A 203 3.46 -4.25 -10.42
CA LEU A 203 2.84 -5.13 -9.42
C LEU A 203 3.16 -4.73 -7.98
N SER A 204 4.42 -4.41 -7.68
CA SER A 204 4.81 -4.01 -6.32
C SER A 204 4.09 -2.75 -5.88
N GLN A 205 3.86 -1.82 -6.81
CA GLN A 205 3.07 -0.62 -6.57
C GLN A 205 1.58 -0.92 -6.38
N HIS A 206 0.99 -1.82 -7.18
CA HIS A 206 -0.40 -2.25 -6.98
C HIS A 206 -0.64 -2.89 -5.62
N ILE A 207 0.34 -3.68 -5.10
CA ILE A 207 0.25 -4.22 -3.74
C ILE A 207 0.30 -3.09 -2.71
N VAL A 208 1.21 -2.12 -2.88
CA VAL A 208 1.29 -0.93 -2.01
C VAL A 208 -0.05 -0.19 -1.97
N ASP A 209 -0.62 0.12 -3.13
CA ASP A 209 -1.89 0.83 -3.24
C ASP A 209 -3.03 0.05 -2.57
N ALA A 210 -3.06 -1.28 -2.74
CA ALA A 210 -4.03 -2.16 -2.10
C ALA A 210 -3.89 -2.15 -0.58
N VAL A 211 -2.68 -2.26 -0.04
CA VAL A 211 -2.50 -2.29 1.42
C VAL A 211 -2.72 -0.94 2.07
N LEU A 212 -2.39 0.17 1.39
CA LEU A 212 -2.75 1.51 1.84
C LEU A 212 -4.27 1.70 1.90
N TYR A 213 -4.99 1.26 0.86
CA TYR A 213 -6.45 1.28 0.85
C TYR A 213 -7.06 0.47 1.99
N LEU A 214 -6.53 -0.73 2.24
CA LEU A 214 -7.04 -1.64 3.27
C LEU A 214 -6.80 -1.13 4.69
N THR A 215 -5.58 -0.67 4.95
CA THR A 215 -5.12 -0.31 6.31
C THR A 215 -5.32 1.16 6.65
N ARG A 216 -5.63 2.01 5.66
CA ARG A 216 -5.63 3.47 5.77
C ARG A 216 -4.31 4.01 6.33
N ALA A 217 -3.21 3.35 5.98
CA ALA A 217 -1.87 3.78 6.34
C ALA A 217 -1.45 5.00 5.52
N ASP A 218 -0.50 5.77 6.07
CA ASP A 218 0.01 6.99 5.46
C ASP A 218 1.16 6.70 4.47
N TYR A 219 1.83 5.56 4.64
CA TYR A 219 2.88 5.08 3.76
C TYR A 219 3.05 3.56 3.89
N ALA A 220 3.54 2.92 2.84
CA ALA A 220 3.76 1.47 2.84
C ALA A 220 4.96 1.08 1.97
N LEU A 221 5.55 -0.07 2.31
CA LEU A 221 6.57 -0.75 1.56
C LEU A 221 6.13 -2.20 1.34
N VAL A 222 6.31 -2.68 0.12
CA VAL A 222 6.25 -4.11 -0.19
C VAL A 222 7.63 -4.52 -0.64
N LEU A 223 8.22 -5.50 0.02
CA LEU A 223 9.50 -6.11 -0.33
C LEU A 223 9.26 -7.55 -0.78
N MET A 224 9.68 -7.88 -1.99
CA MET A 224 9.69 -9.25 -2.53
C MET A 224 11.12 -9.69 -2.83
N MET A 225 11.41 -10.97 -2.65
CA MET A 225 12.75 -11.53 -2.85
C MET A 225 12.79 -12.68 -3.86
N ASP A 226 13.99 -12.91 -4.37
CA ASP A 226 14.33 -14.10 -5.15
C ASP A 226 14.60 -15.30 -4.24
N ASP A 227 14.88 -16.45 -4.85
CA ASP A 227 15.13 -17.71 -4.13
C ASP A 227 16.46 -17.69 -3.34
N ASN A 228 17.32 -16.69 -3.59
CA ASN A 228 18.58 -16.47 -2.89
C ASN A 228 18.46 -15.43 -1.76
N GLY A 229 17.26 -14.88 -1.54
CA GLY A 229 17.01 -13.84 -0.53
C GLY A 229 17.49 -12.43 -0.93
N SER A 230 17.77 -12.21 -2.22
CA SER A 230 18.07 -10.89 -2.78
C SER A 230 16.78 -10.16 -3.15
N ASP A 231 16.80 -8.82 -3.07
CA ASP A 231 15.64 -7.99 -3.41
C ASP A 231 15.26 -8.18 -4.88
N LEU A 232 14.04 -8.67 -5.09
CA LEU A 232 13.48 -8.97 -6.41
C LEU A 232 12.67 -7.77 -6.91
N ALA A 233 11.83 -7.19 -6.05
CA ALA A 233 11.03 -6.02 -6.36
C ALA A 233 10.60 -5.32 -5.08
N SER A 234 10.55 -3.99 -5.13
CA SER A 234 10.08 -3.15 -4.04
C SER A 234 9.16 -2.04 -4.54
N GLY A 235 8.03 -1.85 -3.88
CA GLY A 235 7.13 -0.70 -4.10
C GLY A 235 7.12 0.18 -2.86
N TYR A 236 7.17 1.50 -3.04
CA TYR A 236 7.07 2.48 -1.95
C TYR A 236 6.25 3.69 -2.41
N ASP A 237 5.22 4.04 -1.64
CA ASP A 237 4.41 5.23 -1.90
C ASP A 237 5.06 6.46 -1.28
N GLN A 238 5.86 7.21 -2.07
CA GLN A 238 6.00 8.67 -1.97
C GLN A 238 6.88 9.26 -3.10
N PRO A 239 6.38 10.24 -3.89
CA PRO A 239 6.98 10.63 -5.17
C PRO A 239 8.08 11.72 -5.10
N VAL A 240 8.46 12.24 -3.93
CA VAL A 240 9.42 13.36 -3.83
C VAL A 240 10.46 13.12 -2.74
N PRO A 241 11.77 13.27 -3.02
CA PRO A 241 12.80 13.18 -2.01
C PRO A 241 12.76 14.41 -1.07
N ASP A 242 12.11 14.23 0.09
CA ASP A 242 12.30 15.05 1.28
C ASP A 242 13.02 14.22 2.35
N ALA A 243 13.74 14.87 3.26
CA ALA A 243 14.47 14.22 4.35
C ALA A 243 13.55 13.34 5.21
N LEU A 244 12.29 13.76 5.40
CA LEU A 244 11.30 12.97 6.14
C LEU A 244 10.85 11.73 5.37
N VAL A 245 10.64 11.84 4.06
CA VAL A 245 10.28 10.72 3.17
C VAL A 245 11.38 9.67 3.19
N GLU A 246 12.64 10.11 3.07
CA GLU A 246 13.80 9.22 3.12
C GLU A 246 13.96 8.54 4.49
N ALA A 247 13.65 9.24 5.58
CA ALA A 247 13.65 8.65 6.91
C ALA A 247 12.53 7.60 7.07
N LYS A 248 11.32 7.88 6.57
CA LYS A 248 10.22 6.92 6.54
C LYS A 248 10.57 5.70 5.68
N ARG A 249 11.25 5.89 4.55
CA ARG A 249 11.75 4.79 3.69
C ARG A 249 12.72 3.87 4.46
N ARG A 250 13.75 4.44 5.08
CA ARG A 250 14.71 3.67 5.91
C ARG A 250 14.02 2.90 7.04
N LEU A 251 12.99 3.50 7.65
CA LEU A 251 12.21 2.85 8.69
C LEU A 251 11.47 1.62 8.16
N VAL A 252 10.72 1.74 7.06
CA VAL A 252 9.98 0.61 6.49
C VAL A 252 10.90 -0.49 5.95
N GLU A 253 12.03 -0.11 5.34
CA GLU A 253 13.07 -1.05 4.89
C GLU A 253 13.64 -1.84 6.08
N GLY A 254 14.05 -1.14 7.15
CA GLY A 254 14.61 -1.79 8.34
C GLY A 254 13.61 -2.69 9.08
N ILE A 255 12.31 -2.33 9.10
CA ILE A 255 11.27 -3.21 9.65
C ILE A 255 11.04 -4.41 8.73
N ALA A 256 11.02 -4.24 7.41
CA ALA A 256 10.86 -5.34 6.46
C ALA A 256 11.99 -6.37 6.59
N GLU A 257 13.23 -5.91 6.76
CA GLU A 257 14.39 -6.77 7.01
C GLU A 257 14.22 -7.60 8.29
N TRP A 258 13.69 -7.01 9.35
CA TRP A 258 13.45 -7.70 10.61
C TRP A 258 12.30 -8.70 10.54
N VAL A 259 11.19 -8.33 9.87
CA VAL A 259 10.07 -9.23 9.61
C VAL A 259 10.55 -10.47 8.88
N LYS A 260 11.39 -10.27 7.84
CA LYS A 260 12.06 -11.34 7.12
C LYS A 260 12.93 -12.18 8.06
N HIS A 261 13.85 -11.54 8.77
CA HIS A 261 14.84 -12.25 9.56
C HIS A 261 14.20 -13.10 10.68
N ALA A 262 13.13 -12.58 11.29
CA ALA A 262 12.45 -13.21 12.39
C ALA A 262 11.26 -14.11 11.97
N ASP A 263 10.91 -14.13 10.67
CA ASP A 263 9.75 -14.82 10.10
C ASP A 263 8.46 -14.61 10.91
N ARG A 264 8.23 -13.37 11.33
CA ARG A 264 7.08 -13.01 12.17
C ARG A 264 6.68 -11.56 11.98
N THR A 265 5.43 -11.28 12.36
CA THR A 265 4.92 -9.92 12.44
C THR A 265 5.76 -9.07 13.40
N VAL A 266 6.03 -7.83 13.01
CA VAL A 266 6.63 -6.79 13.85
C VAL A 266 5.66 -5.64 13.97
N THR A 267 5.39 -5.19 15.19
CA THR A 267 4.57 -4.00 15.46
C THR A 267 5.33 -3.03 16.34
N VAL A 268 5.18 -1.74 16.06
CA VAL A 268 5.70 -0.65 16.89
C VAL A 268 4.57 0.36 17.06
N PRO A 269 3.83 0.32 18.19
CA PRO A 269 2.72 1.24 18.50
C PRO A 269 3.13 2.72 18.54
N ASP A 270 4.38 2.98 18.92
CA ASP A 270 4.91 4.34 19.09
C ASP A 270 6.40 4.38 18.72
N ILE A 271 6.70 4.92 17.54
CA ILE A 271 8.05 5.06 17.00
C ILE A 271 8.95 5.85 17.96
N SER A 272 8.41 6.85 18.67
CA SER A 272 9.20 7.68 19.60
C SER A 272 9.74 6.88 20.79
N LYS A 273 9.07 5.79 21.16
CA LYS A 273 9.47 4.89 22.26
C LYS A 273 10.42 3.78 21.81
N SER A 274 10.53 3.53 20.51
CA SER A 274 11.42 2.51 19.94
C SER A 274 12.81 3.10 19.66
N ALA A 275 13.81 2.68 20.44
CA ALA A 275 15.20 3.10 20.21
C ALA A 275 15.72 2.68 18.82
N TRP A 276 15.29 1.50 18.34
CA TRP A 276 15.66 1.00 17.02
C TRP A 276 15.02 1.81 15.90
N SER A 277 13.73 2.13 16.00
CA SER A 277 13.03 2.94 14.99
C SER A 277 13.58 4.37 14.92
N ARG A 278 13.96 4.95 16.07
CA ARG A 278 14.67 6.24 16.13
C ARG A 278 16.05 6.17 15.50
N TYR A 279 16.78 5.10 15.73
CA TYR A 279 18.08 4.87 15.07
C TYR A 279 17.94 4.78 13.54
N LEU A 280 16.99 4.01 13.02
CA LEU A 280 16.76 3.88 11.57
C LEU A 280 16.41 5.22 10.88
N THR A 281 15.75 6.11 11.62
CA THR A 281 15.25 7.38 11.10
C THR A 281 16.16 8.57 11.38
N ASP A 282 17.30 8.37 12.05
CA ASP A 282 18.14 9.45 12.61
C ASP A 282 17.31 10.46 13.42
N ASP A 283 16.35 9.96 14.22
CA ASP A 283 15.36 10.73 14.96
C ASP A 283 14.48 11.68 14.10
N ALA A 284 14.47 11.56 12.77
CA ALA A 284 13.66 12.43 11.90
C ALA A 284 12.15 12.18 12.04
N VAL A 285 11.75 10.92 12.31
CA VAL A 285 10.34 10.54 12.55
C VAL A 285 10.06 10.64 14.05
N LYS A 286 9.37 11.71 14.46
CA LYS A 286 9.13 12.04 15.88
C LYS A 286 7.95 11.30 16.50
N THR A 287 7.00 10.87 15.71
CA THR A 287 5.79 10.16 16.13
C THR A 287 5.32 9.26 14.98
N GLY A 288 4.45 8.31 15.30
CA GLY A 288 3.93 7.36 14.35
C GLY A 288 3.90 5.94 14.90
N SER A 289 3.31 5.04 14.13
CA SER A 289 3.29 3.62 14.40
C SER A 289 3.59 2.83 13.13
N ILE A 290 4.07 1.59 13.25
CA ILE A 290 4.42 0.76 12.09
C ILE A 290 4.08 -0.71 12.33
N VAL A 291 3.60 -1.37 11.29
CA VAL A 291 3.23 -2.79 11.27
C VAL A 291 3.90 -3.44 10.06
N GLY A 292 4.57 -4.57 10.28
CA GLY A 292 5.15 -5.38 9.23
C GLY A 292 4.68 -6.82 9.34
N VAL A 293 4.25 -7.42 8.24
CA VAL A 293 3.82 -8.82 8.16
C VAL A 293 4.63 -9.61 7.14
N PRO A 294 4.92 -10.90 7.43
CA PRO A 294 5.61 -11.78 6.49
C PRO A 294 4.73 -12.14 5.29
N ILE A 295 5.33 -12.28 4.11
CA ILE A 295 4.72 -12.94 2.95
C ILE A 295 5.24 -14.39 2.90
N PRO A 296 4.44 -15.38 3.31
CA PRO A 296 4.89 -16.77 3.42
C PRO A 296 5.02 -17.45 2.07
N GLU A 297 5.85 -18.49 1.98
CA GLU A 297 5.94 -19.37 0.82
C GLU A 297 4.85 -20.47 0.84
N GLN A 298 4.29 -20.84 -0.32
CA GLN A 298 3.17 -21.82 -0.40
C GLN A 298 3.48 -23.22 0.17
N ARG A 299 4.76 -23.58 0.37
CA ARG A 299 5.18 -24.95 0.76
C ARG A 299 6.23 -25.01 1.87
N GLY A 300 6.41 -23.96 2.67
CA GLY A 300 7.45 -23.94 3.70
C GLY A 300 7.21 -22.98 4.87
N THR A 301 8.17 -22.95 5.79
CA THR A 301 8.30 -21.97 6.89
C THR A 301 9.20 -20.80 6.47
N SER A 302 9.33 -20.56 5.17
CA SER A 302 10.21 -19.55 4.59
C SER A 302 9.38 -18.36 4.13
N THR A 303 9.85 -17.16 4.48
CA THR A 303 9.31 -15.88 4.03
C THR A 303 10.01 -15.44 2.76
N PHE A 304 9.28 -15.10 1.70
CA PHE A 304 9.89 -14.53 0.49
C PHE A 304 9.71 -13.01 0.37
N GLY A 305 9.06 -12.39 1.34
CA GLY A 305 8.87 -10.95 1.34
C GLY A 305 8.26 -10.45 2.64
N ALA A 306 8.08 -9.15 2.69
CA ALA A 306 7.40 -8.47 3.78
C ALA A 306 6.52 -7.35 3.22
N ILE A 307 5.37 -7.14 3.86
CA ILE A 307 4.55 -5.95 3.66
C ILE A 307 4.67 -5.14 4.93
N VAL A 308 4.99 -3.86 4.81
CA VAL A 308 5.13 -2.93 5.93
C VAL A 308 4.28 -1.71 5.67
N VAL A 309 3.46 -1.32 6.64
CA VAL A 309 2.65 -0.10 6.60
C VAL A 309 2.97 0.77 7.80
N GLY A 310 2.97 2.08 7.61
CA GLY A 310 3.24 3.06 8.65
C GLY A 310 2.19 4.15 8.72
N PHE A 311 2.09 4.73 9.91
CA PHE A 311 1.13 5.78 10.25
C PHE A 311 1.87 6.96 10.87
N ASP A 312 1.45 8.17 10.54
CA ASP A 312 2.07 9.42 10.99
C ASP A 312 1.70 9.77 12.44
N ARG A 313 0.78 9.01 13.05
CA ARG A 313 0.41 9.13 14.46
C ARG A 313 0.66 7.82 15.18
N ALA A 314 1.12 7.91 16.44
CA ALA A 314 1.18 6.74 17.32
C ALA A 314 -0.24 6.20 17.54
N ARG A 315 -0.35 4.87 17.61
CA ARG A 315 -1.60 4.14 17.85
C ARG A 315 -1.38 3.17 18.99
N GLU A 316 -2.22 3.20 20.02
CA GLU A 316 -2.12 2.25 21.13
C GLU A 316 -2.44 0.82 20.67
N GLU A 317 -3.36 0.69 19.71
CA GLU A 317 -3.76 -0.58 19.13
C GLU A 317 -3.45 -0.67 17.63
N LEU A 318 -2.82 -1.77 17.23
CA LEU A 318 -2.46 -2.06 15.84
C LEU A 318 -3.11 -3.34 15.31
N GLU A 319 -4.05 -3.92 16.05
CA GLU A 319 -4.70 -5.18 15.69
C GLU A 319 -5.57 -5.09 14.42
N GLU A 320 -6.26 -3.96 14.17
CA GLU A 320 -7.11 -3.77 12.97
C GLU A 320 -6.27 -3.77 11.68
N PRO A 321 -5.24 -2.89 11.53
CA PRO A 321 -4.41 -2.92 10.33
C PRO A 321 -3.61 -4.24 10.22
N LEU A 322 -3.22 -4.85 11.34
CA LEU A 322 -2.57 -6.16 11.33
C LEU A 322 -3.50 -7.25 10.77
N THR A 323 -4.74 -7.31 11.24
CA THR A 323 -5.75 -8.30 10.83
C THR A 323 -6.09 -8.13 9.35
N ALA A 324 -6.26 -6.88 8.89
CA ALA A 324 -6.46 -6.57 7.48
C ALA A 324 -5.28 -7.03 6.61
N MET A 325 -4.04 -6.75 7.03
CA MET A 325 -2.83 -7.18 6.31
C MET A 325 -2.70 -8.70 6.30
N GLN A 326 -2.94 -9.39 7.42
CA GLN A 326 -2.87 -10.84 7.50
C GLN A 326 -3.94 -11.52 6.63
N SER A 327 -5.17 -10.98 6.62
CA SER A 327 -6.26 -11.46 5.76
C SER A 327 -5.90 -11.27 4.29
N PHE A 328 -5.38 -10.09 3.92
CA PHE A 328 -4.91 -9.82 2.57
C PHE A 328 -3.77 -10.75 2.13
N VAL A 329 -2.77 -10.99 2.99
CA VAL A 329 -1.67 -11.91 2.68
C VAL A 329 -2.20 -13.34 2.53
N THR A 330 -3.09 -13.78 3.41
CA THR A 330 -3.60 -15.16 3.41
C THR A 330 -4.50 -15.42 2.20
N GLU A 331 -5.47 -14.54 1.94
CA GLU A 331 -6.41 -14.67 0.83
C GLU A 331 -5.77 -14.31 -0.52
N GLY A 332 -4.84 -13.35 -0.52
CA GLY A 332 -4.12 -12.88 -1.71
C GLY A 332 -2.85 -13.65 -2.04
N LEU A 333 -2.45 -14.62 -1.22
CA LEU A 333 -1.17 -15.34 -1.36
C LEU A 333 -0.97 -15.89 -2.77
N TYR A 334 -2.02 -16.46 -3.36
CA TYR A 334 -1.95 -17.00 -4.71
C TYR A 334 -1.64 -15.93 -5.76
N ALA A 335 -2.30 -14.77 -5.68
CA ALA A 335 -2.08 -13.65 -6.59
C ALA A 335 -0.66 -13.08 -6.42
N LEU A 336 -0.20 -12.92 -5.18
CA LEU A 336 1.16 -12.46 -4.85
C LEU A 336 2.24 -13.42 -5.40
N VAL A 337 2.02 -14.73 -5.27
CA VAL A 337 2.97 -15.75 -5.74
C VAL A 337 2.99 -15.86 -7.27
N ILE A 338 1.84 -15.79 -7.95
CA ILE A 338 1.79 -15.70 -9.41
C ILE A 338 2.53 -14.45 -9.89
N GLY A 339 2.23 -13.33 -9.24
CA GLY A 339 2.89 -12.07 -9.47
C GLY A 339 4.42 -12.22 -9.39
N ARG A 340 4.96 -12.74 -8.28
CA ARG A 340 6.39 -13.04 -8.13
C ARG A 340 6.94 -13.90 -9.26
N LYS A 341 6.25 -14.97 -9.66
CA LYS A 341 6.71 -15.83 -10.76
C LYS A 341 6.76 -15.09 -12.09
N LEU A 342 5.81 -14.20 -12.35
CA LEU A 342 5.84 -13.32 -13.52
C LEU A 342 7.06 -12.39 -13.45
N ILE A 343 7.33 -11.78 -12.29
CA ILE A 343 8.53 -10.95 -12.07
C ILE A 343 9.81 -11.73 -12.35
N GLN A 344 9.95 -12.91 -11.76
CA GLN A 344 11.12 -13.76 -11.96
C GLN A 344 11.26 -14.16 -13.43
N ALA A 345 10.17 -14.48 -14.12
CA ALA A 345 10.20 -14.78 -15.55
C ALA A 345 10.63 -13.57 -16.39
N GLU A 346 10.16 -12.36 -16.07
CA GLU A 346 10.58 -11.11 -16.72
C GLU A 346 12.06 -10.78 -16.46
N GLN A 347 12.53 -10.95 -15.23
CA GLN A 347 13.94 -10.73 -14.87
C GLN A 347 14.87 -11.82 -15.42
N LEU A 348 14.40 -13.06 -15.58
CA LEU A 348 15.18 -14.08 -16.27
C LEU A 348 15.29 -13.80 -17.78
N ALA A 349 14.44 -12.93 -18.33
CA ALA A 349 14.54 -12.41 -19.70
C ALA A 349 15.54 -11.24 -19.85
N LEU A 350 16.38 -10.98 -18.85
CA LEU A 350 17.48 -10.01 -18.91
C LEU A 350 18.54 -10.32 -19.98
N LEU A 351 18.65 -11.58 -20.40
CA LEU A 351 19.56 -12.01 -21.45
C LEU A 351 18.79 -12.37 -22.72
N ASP A 352 19.33 -11.98 -23.87
CA ASP A 352 18.90 -12.50 -25.16
C ASP A 352 19.33 -13.96 -25.28
N THR A 353 18.36 -14.88 -25.31
CA THR A 353 18.61 -16.34 -25.28
C THR A 353 19.44 -16.84 -26.46
N GLN A 354 19.39 -16.14 -27.59
CA GLN A 354 20.10 -16.52 -28.80
C GLN A 354 21.59 -16.10 -28.78
N SER A 355 21.93 -14.94 -28.22
CA SER A 355 23.30 -14.39 -28.21
C SER A 355 24.00 -14.42 -26.85
N GLY A 356 23.25 -14.47 -25.74
CA GLY A 356 23.78 -14.33 -24.38
C GLY A 356 24.23 -12.90 -24.01
N ALA A 357 23.96 -11.90 -24.86
CA ALA A 357 24.03 -10.48 -24.49
C ALA A 357 22.86 -10.10 -23.58
N TYR A 358 22.90 -8.91 -22.97
CA TYR A 358 21.71 -8.38 -22.30
C TYR A 358 20.60 -8.07 -23.32
N SER A 359 19.33 -8.17 -22.90
CA SER A 359 18.17 -7.89 -23.74
C SER A 359 17.98 -6.40 -23.98
N GLN A 360 17.15 -6.04 -24.96
CA GLN A 360 16.81 -4.64 -25.25
C GLN A 360 16.16 -3.97 -24.02
N ARG A 361 15.29 -4.67 -23.29
CA ARG A 361 14.65 -4.14 -22.06
C ARG A 361 15.70 -3.72 -21.03
N PHE A 362 16.69 -4.58 -20.77
CA PHE A 362 17.78 -4.24 -19.86
C PHE A 362 18.61 -3.04 -20.33
N LEU A 363 18.82 -2.90 -21.65
CA LEU A 363 19.53 -1.73 -22.21
C LEU A 363 18.79 -0.43 -21.90
N GLU A 364 17.47 -0.42 -22.03
CA GLU A 364 16.64 0.75 -21.80
C GLU A 364 16.76 1.23 -20.34
N ASP A 365 16.61 0.30 -19.38
CA ASP A 365 16.76 0.59 -17.94
C ASP A 365 18.20 1.03 -17.59
N LEU A 366 19.20 0.38 -18.18
CA LEU A 366 20.61 0.72 -17.98
C LEU A 366 20.90 2.15 -18.47
N LEU A 367 20.42 2.52 -19.65
CA LEU A 367 20.69 3.84 -20.22
C LEU A 367 20.07 4.96 -19.38
N GLU A 368 18.85 4.79 -18.87
CA GLU A 368 18.24 5.78 -17.97
C GLU A 368 19.07 6.00 -16.70
N ASN A 369 19.50 4.89 -16.08
CA ASN A 369 20.33 4.93 -14.89
C ASN A 369 21.70 5.58 -15.15
N GLU A 370 22.36 5.23 -16.24
CA GLU A 370 23.69 5.76 -16.57
C GLU A 370 23.65 7.22 -17.03
N ILE A 371 22.60 7.67 -17.72
CA ILE A 371 22.40 9.09 -18.06
C ILE A 371 22.20 9.91 -16.79
N SER A 372 21.37 9.43 -15.85
CA SER A 372 21.16 10.05 -14.55
C SER A 372 22.46 10.12 -13.72
N ARG A 373 23.27 9.05 -13.74
CA ARG A 373 24.59 9.03 -13.09
C ARG A 373 25.56 10.03 -13.73
N ALA A 374 25.63 10.06 -15.06
CA ALA A 374 26.46 10.99 -15.83
C ALA A 374 26.14 12.45 -15.52
N SER A 375 24.85 12.80 -15.42
CA SER A 375 24.39 14.12 -15.01
C SER A 375 24.79 14.47 -13.58
N ARG A 376 24.55 13.55 -12.61
CA ARG A 376 24.87 13.76 -11.19
C ARG A 376 26.36 13.91 -10.91
N HIS A 377 27.19 13.11 -11.57
CA HIS A 377 28.63 13.05 -11.34
C HIS A 377 29.45 13.85 -12.37
N ASN A 378 28.77 14.55 -13.29
CA ASN A 378 29.38 15.42 -14.30
C ASN A 378 30.45 14.69 -15.14
N HIS A 379 30.16 13.45 -15.54
CA HIS A 379 30.97 12.64 -16.44
C HIS A 379 30.21 12.33 -17.74
N ASP A 380 30.92 11.99 -18.81
CA ASP A 380 30.30 11.62 -20.07
C ASP A 380 29.82 10.17 -20.07
N LEU A 381 28.86 9.87 -20.93
CA LEU A 381 28.38 8.51 -21.21
C LEU A 381 28.47 8.25 -22.71
N ALA A 382 29.11 7.16 -23.12
CA ALA A 382 29.20 6.78 -24.53
C ALA A 382 28.45 5.49 -24.83
N VAL A 383 27.97 5.38 -26.07
CA VAL A 383 27.43 4.15 -26.65
C VAL A 383 28.11 3.83 -27.97
N VAL A 384 28.32 2.53 -28.21
CA VAL A 384 28.80 2.01 -29.50
C VAL A 384 27.79 1.00 -30.02
N LEU A 385 27.21 1.30 -31.18
CA LEU A 385 26.37 0.36 -31.92
C LEU A 385 27.24 -0.52 -32.81
N PHE A 386 26.93 -1.82 -32.84
CA PHE A 386 27.49 -2.79 -33.78
C PHE A 386 26.35 -3.37 -34.60
N GLU A 387 26.50 -3.45 -35.92
CA GLU A 387 25.54 -4.11 -36.80
C GLU A 387 26.23 -5.10 -37.74
N ILE A 388 25.82 -6.37 -37.66
CA ILE A 388 26.31 -7.47 -38.51
C ILE A 388 25.60 -7.40 -39.85
N GLU A 389 26.31 -7.01 -40.90
CA GLU A 389 25.74 -6.78 -42.24
C GLU A 389 25.13 -8.06 -42.85
N THR A 390 25.76 -9.21 -42.59
CA THR A 390 25.37 -10.49 -43.16
C THR A 390 24.35 -11.26 -42.31
N TYR A 391 23.71 -10.62 -41.32
CA TYR A 391 22.85 -11.30 -40.34
C TYR A 391 21.79 -12.21 -40.99
N GLU A 392 20.99 -11.71 -41.93
CA GLU A 392 19.94 -12.51 -42.60
C GLU A 392 20.53 -13.62 -43.49
N VAL A 393 21.69 -13.39 -44.11
CA VAL A 393 22.41 -14.40 -44.89
C VAL A 393 22.88 -15.53 -43.99
N LEU A 394 23.41 -15.19 -42.81
CA LEU A 394 23.84 -16.17 -41.81
C LEU A 394 22.67 -16.96 -41.25
N ARG A 395 21.54 -16.28 -40.96
CA ARG A 395 20.29 -16.92 -40.53
C ARG A 395 19.81 -17.93 -41.57
N GLY A 396 19.74 -17.54 -42.83
CA GLY A 396 19.30 -18.40 -43.94
C GLY A 396 20.23 -19.59 -44.19
N LYS A 397 21.55 -19.40 -44.05
CA LYS A 397 22.55 -20.44 -44.35
C LYS A 397 22.75 -21.44 -43.22
N TYR A 398 22.75 -21.00 -41.96
CA TYR A 398 23.14 -21.82 -40.81
C TYR A 398 21.99 -22.13 -39.84
N GLY A 399 20.78 -21.61 -40.10
CA GLY A 399 19.62 -21.78 -39.25
C GLY A 399 19.80 -21.12 -37.88
N GLU A 400 18.78 -21.28 -37.03
CA GLU A 400 18.73 -20.62 -35.72
C GLU A 400 19.85 -21.07 -34.77
N ALA A 401 20.16 -22.36 -34.77
CA ALA A 401 21.19 -22.94 -33.90
C ALA A 401 22.62 -22.50 -34.29
N GLY A 402 22.93 -22.46 -35.59
CA GLY A 402 24.23 -22.02 -36.08
C GLY A 402 24.42 -20.52 -35.88
N LEU A 403 23.38 -19.73 -36.17
CA LEU A 403 23.37 -18.29 -35.87
C LEU A 403 23.58 -18.01 -34.38
N GLY A 404 22.87 -18.71 -33.49
CA GLY A 404 23.03 -18.56 -32.04
C GLY A 404 24.44 -18.93 -31.54
N ARG A 405 25.17 -19.83 -32.23
CA ARG A 405 26.58 -20.08 -31.93
C ARG A 405 27.46 -18.90 -32.32
N ILE A 406 27.31 -18.39 -33.55
CA ILE A 406 28.04 -17.22 -34.05
C ILE A 406 27.81 -16.00 -33.14
N LEU A 407 26.55 -15.73 -32.76
CA LEU A 407 26.23 -14.59 -31.91
C LEU A 407 26.82 -14.72 -30.50
N ARG A 408 26.83 -15.92 -29.91
CA ARG A 408 27.47 -16.15 -28.61
C ARG A 408 28.98 -15.92 -28.66
N GLU A 409 29.64 -16.36 -29.73
CA GLU A 409 31.06 -16.06 -29.95
C GLU A 409 31.29 -14.55 -30.14
N PHE A 410 30.43 -13.87 -30.90
CA PHE A 410 30.47 -12.41 -31.10
C PHE A 410 30.41 -11.66 -29.76
N VAL A 411 29.46 -12.03 -28.90
CA VAL A 411 29.36 -11.48 -27.53
C VAL A 411 30.60 -11.80 -26.71
N GLY A 412 31.15 -13.02 -26.84
CA GLY A 412 32.38 -13.43 -26.19
C GLY A 412 33.60 -12.58 -26.57
N VAL A 413 33.77 -12.28 -27.86
CA VAL A 413 34.87 -11.44 -28.37
C VAL A 413 34.81 -10.03 -27.77
N ILE A 414 33.61 -9.42 -27.72
CA ILE A 414 33.43 -8.09 -27.13
C ILE A 414 33.72 -8.12 -25.63
N ARG A 415 33.16 -9.08 -24.89
CA ARG A 415 33.36 -9.21 -23.45
C ARG A 415 34.83 -9.43 -23.07
N ALA A 416 35.54 -10.28 -23.82
CA ALA A 416 36.97 -10.53 -23.60
C ALA A 416 37.85 -9.30 -23.83
N LYS A 417 37.36 -8.34 -24.63
CA LYS A 417 38.09 -7.13 -24.99
C LYS A 417 37.62 -5.90 -24.22
N THR A 418 36.52 -5.94 -23.48
CA THR A 418 35.96 -4.77 -22.77
C THR A 418 36.13 -4.91 -21.26
N ARG A 419 35.97 -3.80 -20.53
CA ARG A 419 36.01 -3.82 -19.06
C ARG A 419 34.69 -4.34 -18.52
N ARG A 420 34.70 -4.90 -17.30
CA ARG A 420 33.50 -5.43 -16.63
C ARG A 420 32.38 -4.39 -16.45
N VAL A 421 32.74 -3.11 -16.36
CA VAL A 421 31.78 -1.99 -16.25
C VAL A 421 31.11 -1.63 -17.59
N ASN A 422 31.62 -2.13 -18.72
CA ASN A 422 30.99 -1.94 -20.02
C ASN A 422 29.93 -3.01 -20.23
N THR A 423 28.76 -2.62 -20.70
CA THR A 423 27.63 -3.54 -20.82
C THR A 423 27.20 -3.67 -22.26
N LEU A 424 27.17 -4.92 -22.78
CA LEU A 424 26.71 -5.24 -24.13
C LEU A 424 25.28 -5.78 -24.10
N ALA A 425 24.40 -5.13 -24.84
CA ALA A 425 23.02 -5.57 -25.05
C ALA A 425 22.69 -5.74 -26.54
N ARG A 426 21.72 -6.58 -26.84
CA ARG A 426 21.16 -6.77 -28.18
C ARG A 426 19.92 -5.90 -28.34
N ILE A 427 19.90 -5.07 -29.38
CA ILE A 427 18.76 -4.19 -29.70
C ILE A 427 17.76 -4.89 -30.61
N ARG A 428 18.25 -5.57 -31.64
CA ARG A 428 17.42 -6.23 -32.67
C ARG A 428 18.23 -7.28 -33.42
N ASP A 429 17.64 -7.84 -34.47
CA ASP A 429 18.33 -8.72 -35.40
C ASP A 429 19.63 -8.10 -35.93
N GLY A 430 20.74 -8.79 -35.64
CA GLY A 430 22.09 -8.37 -36.03
C GLY A 430 22.67 -7.14 -35.35
N ARG A 431 21.97 -6.48 -34.41
CA ARG A 431 22.38 -5.19 -33.84
C ARG A 431 22.57 -5.23 -32.33
N PHE A 432 23.71 -4.72 -31.88
CA PHE A 432 24.11 -4.66 -30.48
C PHE A 432 24.51 -3.23 -30.07
N CYS A 433 24.36 -2.92 -28.79
CA CYS A 433 24.79 -1.68 -28.17
C CYS A 433 25.73 -1.99 -27.00
N LEU A 434 26.91 -1.40 -27.02
CA LEU A 434 27.84 -1.38 -25.90
C LEU A 434 27.72 -0.04 -25.19
N VAL A 435 27.29 -0.07 -23.93
CA VAL A 435 27.25 1.09 -23.03
C VAL A 435 28.61 1.20 -22.33
N ILE A 436 29.18 2.41 -22.35
CA ILE A 436 30.50 2.71 -21.77
C ILE A 436 30.35 3.92 -20.84
N PRO A 437 30.18 3.68 -19.52
CA PRO A 437 30.17 4.76 -18.53
C PRO A 437 31.50 5.51 -18.49
N GLU A 438 31.46 6.78 -18.08
CA GLU A 438 32.63 7.64 -17.88
C GLU A 438 33.56 7.73 -19.11
N ALA A 439 32.98 7.75 -20.31
CA ALA A 439 33.73 7.75 -21.56
C ALA A 439 33.36 8.94 -22.44
N ASP A 440 34.37 9.74 -22.76
CA ASP A 440 34.29 10.77 -23.78
C ASP A 440 34.29 10.17 -25.20
N ARG A 441 34.09 11.05 -26.20
CA ARG A 441 34.07 10.67 -27.62
C ARG A 441 35.36 9.98 -28.08
N ALA A 442 36.52 10.40 -27.58
CA ALA A 442 37.79 9.82 -27.99
C ALA A 442 37.97 8.40 -27.43
N VAL A 443 37.55 8.15 -26.18
CA VAL A 443 37.53 6.82 -25.57
C VAL A 443 36.59 5.90 -26.34
N ALA A 444 35.38 6.37 -26.65
CA ALA A 444 34.38 5.60 -27.37
C ALA A 444 34.84 5.19 -28.78
N ILE A 445 35.41 6.15 -29.54
CA ILE A 445 35.97 5.88 -30.88
C ILE A 445 37.11 4.86 -30.79
N ARG A 446 38.07 5.03 -29.88
CA ARG A 446 39.16 4.06 -29.71
C ARG A 446 38.66 2.65 -29.38
N GLN A 447 37.58 2.54 -28.59
CA GLN A 447 36.96 1.25 -28.30
C GLN A 447 36.33 0.63 -29.56
N ALA A 448 35.57 1.42 -30.33
CA ALA A 448 34.97 0.97 -31.59
C ALA A 448 36.04 0.54 -32.60
N GLU A 449 37.08 1.35 -32.81
CA GLU A 449 38.18 1.08 -33.74
C GLU A 449 39.00 -0.15 -33.38
N ARG A 450 39.11 -0.47 -32.08
CA ARG A 450 39.79 -1.68 -31.61
C ARG A 450 38.91 -2.92 -31.68
N LEU A 451 37.61 -2.78 -31.39
CA LEU A 451 36.67 -3.91 -31.37
C LEU A 451 36.29 -4.35 -32.78
N ARG A 452 36.05 -3.41 -33.70
CA ARG A 452 35.63 -3.73 -35.07
C ARG A 452 36.57 -4.73 -35.78
N PRO A 453 37.88 -4.48 -35.95
CA PRO A 453 38.77 -5.44 -36.63
C PRO A 453 38.85 -6.77 -35.88
N ALA A 454 38.84 -6.74 -34.54
CA ALA A 454 38.81 -7.95 -33.74
C ALA A 454 37.55 -8.80 -33.98
N LEU A 455 36.40 -8.16 -34.23
CA LEU A 455 35.16 -8.86 -34.57
C LEU A 455 35.17 -9.37 -36.01
N GLU A 456 35.82 -8.70 -36.95
CA GLU A 456 35.87 -9.11 -38.37
C GLU A 456 36.92 -10.22 -38.62
N GLU A 457 38.03 -10.21 -37.88
CA GLU A 457 39.13 -11.18 -37.99
C GLU A 457 38.90 -12.47 -37.19
N HIS A 458 37.99 -12.46 -36.21
CA HIS A 458 37.72 -13.63 -35.39
C HIS A 458 37.11 -14.77 -36.23
N PRO A 459 37.63 -16.01 -36.15
CA PRO A 459 37.09 -17.15 -36.88
C PRO A 459 35.87 -17.73 -36.16
N TYR A 460 34.66 -17.34 -36.56
CA TYR A 460 33.42 -17.82 -35.92
C TYR A 460 33.06 -19.23 -36.40
N ALA A 461 32.80 -20.15 -35.47
CA ALA A 461 32.35 -21.50 -35.83
C ALA A 461 30.83 -21.53 -36.01
N ALA A 462 30.34 -21.82 -37.22
CA ALA A 462 28.90 -21.88 -37.50
C ALA A 462 28.27 -23.24 -37.19
N MET A 463 29.03 -24.33 -37.27
CA MET A 463 28.58 -25.72 -37.02
C MET A 463 29.70 -26.57 -36.41
N GLN A 464 29.38 -27.78 -35.92
CA GLN A 464 30.37 -28.72 -35.36
C GLN A 464 31.35 -29.30 -36.41
N ASN A 465 31.06 -29.14 -37.70
CA ASN A 465 31.90 -29.61 -38.81
C ASN A 465 33.14 -28.74 -39.08
N GLY A 466 33.29 -27.59 -38.39
CA GLY A 466 34.46 -26.72 -38.52
C GLY A 466 34.32 -25.59 -39.55
N ASP A 467 33.11 -25.29 -40.06
CA ASP A 467 32.91 -24.15 -40.96
C ASP A 467 33.21 -22.82 -40.27
N ILE A 468 34.22 -22.10 -40.77
CA ILE A 468 34.63 -20.78 -40.29
C ILE A 468 33.92 -19.69 -41.08
N VAL A 469 33.27 -18.77 -40.36
CA VAL A 469 32.62 -17.58 -40.90
C VAL A 469 33.42 -16.34 -40.52
N ARG A 470 33.54 -15.39 -41.46
CA ARG A 470 33.99 -14.03 -41.18
C ARG A 470 32.81 -13.08 -41.23
N LEU A 471 32.75 -12.16 -40.28
CA LEU A 471 31.69 -11.17 -40.19
C LEU A 471 32.15 -9.83 -40.80
N SER A 472 31.21 -9.10 -41.39
CA SER A 472 31.35 -7.67 -41.70
C SER A 472 30.52 -6.92 -40.66
N VAL A 473 31.15 -5.98 -39.94
CA VAL A 473 30.51 -5.27 -38.83
C VAL A 473 30.64 -3.77 -39.02
N ASP A 474 29.49 -3.09 -39.11
CA ASP A 474 29.44 -1.63 -39.07
C ASP A 474 29.39 -1.15 -37.62
N THR A 475 29.96 0.02 -37.35
CA THR A 475 29.97 0.63 -36.01
C THR A 475 29.50 2.08 -36.04
N GLY A 476 28.67 2.47 -35.08
CA GLY A 476 28.23 3.86 -34.85
C GLY A 476 28.49 4.28 -33.42
N VAL A 477 28.91 5.53 -33.21
CA VAL A 477 29.31 6.04 -31.88
C VAL A 477 28.54 7.31 -31.55
N ALA A 478 28.03 7.40 -30.32
CA ALA A 478 27.50 8.64 -29.76
C ALA A 478 27.91 8.81 -28.30
N VAL A 479 27.88 10.06 -27.83
CA VAL A 479 28.26 10.44 -26.48
C VAL A 479 27.26 11.46 -25.97
N SER A 480 26.69 11.19 -24.79
CA SER A 480 25.94 12.16 -24.00
C SER A 480 26.91 12.88 -23.08
N GLU A 481 27.17 14.15 -23.39
CA GLU A 481 28.04 15.00 -22.59
C GLU A 481 27.37 15.29 -21.25
N ARG A 482 27.96 14.83 -20.14
CA ARG A 482 27.44 15.06 -18.78
C ARG A 482 25.95 14.70 -18.63
N GLY A 483 25.49 13.66 -19.32
CA GLY A 483 24.09 13.20 -19.23
C GLY A 483 23.04 14.20 -19.75
N LYS A 484 23.40 15.09 -20.69
CA LYS A 484 22.47 16.10 -21.25
C LYS A 484 21.41 15.52 -22.20
N ASP A 485 21.72 14.41 -22.87
CA ASP A 485 20.80 13.74 -23.78
C ASP A 485 19.92 12.72 -23.04
N ASP A 486 18.67 12.58 -23.45
CA ASP A 486 17.85 11.43 -23.09
C ASP A 486 18.26 10.17 -23.89
N ARG A 487 17.75 9.00 -23.48
CA ARG A 487 18.10 7.72 -24.13
C ARG A 487 17.75 7.69 -25.61
N THR A 488 16.65 8.33 -26.00
CA THR A 488 16.13 8.32 -27.37
C THR A 488 17.05 9.13 -28.28
N ALA A 489 17.44 10.32 -27.83
CA ALA A 489 18.38 11.19 -28.53
C ALA A 489 19.75 10.52 -28.67
N LEU A 490 20.28 9.94 -27.58
CA LEU A 490 21.59 9.28 -27.59
C LEU A 490 21.65 8.11 -28.59
N LEU A 491 20.62 7.24 -28.58
CA LEU A 491 20.55 6.11 -29.52
C LEU A 491 20.33 6.57 -30.97
N ALA A 492 19.55 7.62 -31.20
CA ALA A 492 19.33 8.19 -32.54
C ALA A 492 20.62 8.76 -33.13
N GLN A 493 21.43 9.47 -32.32
CA GLN A 493 22.75 9.95 -32.74
C GLN A 493 23.69 8.79 -33.09
N ALA A 494 23.69 7.72 -32.29
CA ALA A 494 24.54 6.55 -32.54
C ALA A 494 24.13 5.83 -33.83
N LEU A 495 22.82 5.74 -34.10
CA LEU A 495 22.28 5.18 -35.33
C LEU A 495 22.66 6.02 -36.55
N HIS A 496 22.57 7.35 -36.46
CA HIS A 496 23.01 8.23 -37.53
C HIS A 496 24.51 8.04 -37.85
N SER A 497 25.34 7.91 -36.82
CA SER A 497 26.77 7.62 -36.98
C SER A 497 27.01 6.25 -37.65
N LEU A 498 26.21 5.23 -37.33
CA LEU A 498 26.28 3.90 -37.95
C LEU A 498 25.96 3.97 -39.45
N GLU A 499 24.90 4.69 -39.83
CA GLU A 499 24.47 4.87 -41.22
C GLU A 499 25.51 5.61 -42.08
N GLN A 500 26.16 6.62 -41.50
CA GLN A 500 27.29 7.32 -42.14
C GLN A 500 28.46 6.36 -42.39
N SER A 501 28.88 5.60 -41.36
CA SER A 501 29.96 4.61 -41.47
C SER A 501 29.68 3.58 -42.58
N ARG A 502 28.43 3.09 -42.67
CA ARG A 502 28.01 2.15 -43.71
C ARG A 502 28.15 2.75 -45.11
N THR A 503 27.72 4.00 -45.28
CA THR A 503 27.75 4.71 -46.56
C THR A 503 29.18 4.90 -47.04
N GLU A 504 30.06 5.38 -46.17
CA GLU A 504 31.48 5.57 -46.48
C GLU A 504 32.17 4.26 -46.87
N ARG A 505 31.87 3.17 -46.16
CA ARG A 505 32.44 1.85 -46.44
C ARG A 505 32.01 1.32 -47.80
N ARG A 506 30.72 1.47 -48.16
CA ARG A 506 30.21 1.11 -49.48
C ARG A 506 30.93 1.88 -50.58
N VAL A 507 31.06 3.20 -50.44
CA VAL A 507 31.80 4.03 -51.42
C VAL A 507 33.24 3.55 -51.59
N ARG A 508 33.95 3.21 -50.50
CA ARG A 508 35.31 2.65 -50.57
C ARG A 508 35.37 1.28 -51.25
N SER A 509 34.38 0.40 -51.04
CA SER A 509 34.33 -0.90 -51.71
C SER A 509 34.06 -0.83 -53.21
N PHE A 510 33.56 0.30 -53.72
CA PHE A 510 33.33 0.56 -55.14
C PHE A 510 34.47 1.33 -55.82
N GLN A 511 35.52 1.74 -55.09
CA GLN A 511 36.71 2.31 -55.73
C GLN A 511 37.59 1.15 -56.25
N PRO A 512 37.91 1.12 -57.57
CA PRO A 512 38.55 0.00 -58.24
C PRO A 512 39.99 -0.27 -57.81
#